data_AF-A0A7S3TGL6-F1
#
_entry.id   AF-A0A7S3TGL6-F1
#
_cell.length_a   1.000
_cell.length_b   1.000
_cell.length_c   1.000
_cell.angle_alpha   90.00
_cell.angle_beta   90.00
_cell.angle_gamma   90.00
#
_symmetry.space_group_name_H-M   'P 1'
#
loop_
_entity.id
_entity.type
_entity.pdbx_description
1 polymer ?
#
loop_
_entity_poly.entity_id
_entity_poly.type
_entity_poly.pdbx_seq_one_letter_code
_entity_poly.pdbx_strand_id
1 'polypeptide(L)'
;GGAIDIANFAGSFCSSEVEATTTTDATAASTMTPLTTTRATAVATTAAPIVDGMPPLGPLHGICYGALPCKSTTCGGSGLPSQDMEQAGYAAQWGKEGRNDLAVMKSLGANAVRLYHSLGLEADSDHGGFLDRAQELGLNVIPGFHTELANDPGECPEYDCFDTWKRETLEGFTH
;
A
#
# COMPACT_ATOMS: atom_id res chain seq x y z
N GLY A 1 -20.80 -35.49 -9.68
CA GLY A 1 -19.72 -35.39 -8.68
C GLY A 1 -18.55 -34.68 -9.34
N GLY A 2 -17.87 -33.73 -8.73
CA GLY A 2 -18.06 -33.08 -7.44
C GLY A 2 -17.82 -31.58 -7.59
N ALA A 3 -18.46 -30.79 -6.73
CA ALA A 3 -18.24 -29.35 -6.62
C ALA A 3 -16.89 -29.09 -5.95
N ILE A 4 -16.12 -28.16 -6.49
CA ILE A 4 -14.92 -27.63 -5.82
C ILE A 4 -15.39 -26.43 -5.01
N ASP A 5 -15.30 -26.59 -3.69
CA ASP A 5 -15.72 -25.61 -2.68
C ASP A 5 -14.60 -24.59 -2.50
N ILE A 6 -14.73 -23.41 -3.13
CA ILE A 6 -13.77 -22.29 -3.02
C ILE A 6 -14.19 -21.41 -1.84
N ALA A 7 -14.10 -21.97 -0.65
CA ALA A 7 -14.42 -21.26 0.58
C ALA A 7 -13.43 -21.67 1.68
N ASN A 8 -12.15 -21.32 1.54
CA ASN A 8 -11.16 -21.38 2.64
C ASN A 8 -9.80 -20.77 2.25
N PHE A 9 -9.76 -19.47 1.89
CA PHE A 9 -8.48 -18.75 1.77
C PHE A 9 -8.53 -17.38 2.46
N ALA A 10 -9.17 -17.32 3.63
CA ALA A 10 -9.17 -16.13 4.47
C ALA A 10 -8.84 -16.53 5.92
N GLY A 11 -7.70 -16.03 6.41
CA GLY A 11 -7.41 -15.94 7.83
C GLY A 11 -6.32 -16.90 8.31
N SER A 12 -5.06 -16.47 8.24
CA SER A 12 -4.06 -16.75 9.29
C SER A 12 -2.74 -16.04 8.97
N PHE A 13 -2.70 -14.71 9.06
CA PHE A 13 -1.44 -13.96 9.02
C PHE A 13 -1.50 -12.78 10.00
N CYS A 14 -1.79 -13.08 11.27
CA CYS A 14 -1.54 -12.17 12.41
C CYS A 14 -1.72 -12.95 13.72
N SER A 15 -0.73 -13.74 14.09
CA SER A 15 -0.59 -14.21 15.47
C SER A 15 0.84 -13.95 15.90
N SER A 16 1.01 -12.87 16.65
CA SER A 16 2.26 -12.52 17.32
C SER A 16 2.30 -13.21 18.67
N GLU A 17 3.13 -14.25 18.81
CA GLU A 17 3.54 -14.73 20.13
C GLU A 17 4.72 -13.86 20.59
N VAL A 18 4.49 -13.06 21.63
CA VAL A 18 5.51 -12.26 22.30
C VAL A 18 6.07 -13.10 23.43
N GLU A 19 7.26 -13.69 23.24
CA GLU A 19 8.01 -14.33 24.31
C GLU A 19 8.77 -13.25 25.11
N ALA A 20 8.25 -12.95 26.31
CA ALA A 20 8.89 -12.03 27.25
C ALA A 20 10.02 -12.74 28.01
N THR A 21 11.28 -12.42 27.70
CA THR A 21 12.41 -12.82 28.53
C THR A 21 12.64 -11.77 29.62
N THR A 22 12.49 -12.20 30.87
CA THR A 22 12.72 -11.41 32.08
C THR A 22 14.17 -11.60 32.53
N THR A 23 14.93 -10.53 32.74
CA THR A 23 16.21 -10.57 33.46
C THR A 23 16.24 -9.52 34.56
N THR A 24 16.51 -10.00 35.76
CA THR A 24 16.52 -9.34 37.07
C THR A 24 17.72 -8.41 37.32
N ASP A 25 17.48 -7.49 38.27
CA ASP A 25 18.30 -6.41 38.84
C ASP A 25 19.78 -6.68 39.17
N ALA A 26 20.56 -5.59 39.10
CA ALA A 26 21.66 -5.34 40.03
C ALA A 26 21.75 -3.85 40.39
N THR A 27 21.47 -3.56 41.66
CA THR A 27 21.60 -2.28 42.37
C THR A 27 23.06 -1.84 42.51
N ALA A 28 23.33 -0.55 42.29
CA ALA A 28 24.44 0.15 42.92
C ALA A 28 24.09 1.65 43.09
N ALA A 29 23.96 2.07 44.34
CA ALA A 29 23.77 3.47 44.72
C ALA A 29 25.11 4.22 44.66
N SER A 30 25.11 5.42 44.06
CA SER A 30 26.21 6.36 44.21
C SER A 30 25.67 7.80 44.24
N THR A 31 26.01 8.47 45.33
CA THR A 31 25.60 9.81 45.74
C THR A 31 26.37 10.87 44.97
N MET A 32 25.72 11.75 44.19
CA MET A 32 26.29 13.04 43.80
C MET A 32 25.25 14.17 43.67
N THR A 33 25.74 15.34 44.05
CA THR A 33 25.17 16.68 44.29
C THR A 33 24.35 17.27 43.12
N PRO A 34 23.29 18.09 43.37
CA PRO A 34 22.49 18.67 42.30
C PRO A 34 23.23 19.84 41.61
N LEU A 35 23.42 19.74 40.30
CA LEU A 35 23.81 20.87 39.44
C LEU A 35 22.53 21.46 38.82
N THR A 36 22.25 22.71 39.12
CA THR A 36 21.14 23.47 38.54
C THR A 36 21.43 23.72 37.06
N THR A 37 20.79 22.97 36.17
CA THR A 37 20.81 23.21 34.73
C THR A 37 19.49 23.86 34.31
N THR A 38 19.55 25.15 34.00
CA THR A 38 18.44 25.87 33.35
C THR A 38 18.26 25.32 31.93
N ARG A 39 17.25 24.46 31.74
CA ARG A 39 16.91 23.87 30.44
C ARG A 39 16.02 24.85 29.67
N ALA A 40 16.62 25.59 28.74
CA ALA A 40 15.87 26.33 27.74
C ALA A 40 15.08 25.33 26.88
N THR A 41 13.76 25.43 26.91
CA THR A 41 12.87 24.61 26.08
C THR A 41 12.80 25.26 24.71
N ALA A 42 13.66 24.84 23.79
CA ALA A 42 13.51 25.17 22.38
C ALA A 42 12.36 24.35 21.81
N VAL A 43 11.24 25.01 21.50
CA VAL A 43 10.16 24.43 20.70
C VAL A 43 10.68 24.35 19.27
N ALA A 44 11.21 23.20 18.91
CA ALA A 44 11.58 22.89 17.54
C ALA A 44 10.29 22.52 16.78
N THR A 45 9.71 23.47 16.05
CA THR A 45 8.75 23.15 15.00
C THR A 45 9.52 22.48 13.87
N THR A 46 9.58 21.15 13.89
CA THR A 46 10.14 20.37 12.78
C THR A 46 9.14 20.40 11.63
N ALA A 47 9.28 21.38 10.73
CA ALA A 47 8.77 21.22 9.38
C ALA A 47 9.58 20.08 8.75
N ALA A 48 8.91 19.01 8.34
CA ALA A 48 9.55 17.92 7.62
C ALA A 48 10.18 18.50 6.33
N PRO A 49 11.45 18.18 6.04
CA PRO A 49 12.03 18.58 4.77
C PRO A 49 11.24 17.87 3.67
N ILE A 50 10.78 18.64 2.68
CA ILE A 50 10.34 18.06 1.41
C ILE A 50 11.62 17.51 0.78
N VAL A 51 11.84 16.22 0.99
CA VAL A 51 12.93 15.50 0.34
C VAL A 51 12.50 15.37 -1.11
N ASP A 52 13.27 15.97 -2.00
CA ASP A 52 13.07 15.89 -3.44
C ASP A 52 13.39 14.44 -3.87
N GLY A 53 12.39 13.57 -3.75
CA GLY A 53 12.50 12.14 -4.02
C GLY A 53 11.66 11.27 -3.09
N MET A 54 11.10 10.19 -3.64
CA MET A 54 10.39 9.17 -2.87
C MET A 54 11.31 8.54 -1.80
N PRO A 55 10.79 8.24 -0.60
CA PRO A 55 11.59 7.60 0.43
C PRO A 55 12.08 6.22 -0.04
N PRO A 56 13.24 5.76 0.44
CA PRO A 56 13.78 4.46 0.06
C PRO A 56 12.76 3.34 0.26
N LEU A 57 12.64 2.45 -0.73
CA LEU A 57 11.75 1.28 -0.66
C LEU A 57 12.23 0.24 0.36
N GLY A 58 13.52 0.23 0.70
CA GLY A 58 14.17 -0.79 1.52
C GLY A 58 14.39 -0.37 2.99
N PRO A 59 14.18 -1.27 3.98
CA PRO A 59 13.50 -2.57 3.84
C PRO A 59 12.02 -2.39 3.48
N LEU A 60 11.47 -3.28 2.65
CA LEU A 60 10.08 -3.17 2.16
C LEU A 60 9.08 -3.50 3.27
N HIS A 61 8.27 -2.51 3.64
CA HIS A 61 7.08 -2.64 4.48
C HIS A 61 5.86 -2.26 3.64
N GLY A 62 5.43 -3.18 2.79
CA GLY A 62 4.33 -2.97 1.86
C GLY A 62 2.99 -3.46 2.39
N ILE A 63 1.91 -2.75 2.04
CA ILE A 63 0.52 -3.23 2.20
C ILE A 63 -0.09 -3.47 0.83
N CYS A 64 -0.71 -4.64 0.63
CA CYS A 64 -1.49 -4.90 -0.57
C CYS A 64 -2.88 -4.26 -0.45
N TYR A 65 -3.34 -3.56 -1.48
CA TYR A 65 -4.57 -2.80 -1.47
C TYR A 65 -5.48 -3.20 -2.63
N GLY A 66 -6.72 -3.54 -2.28
CA GLY A 66 -7.75 -4.09 -3.19
C GLY A 66 -9.13 -4.01 -2.54
N ALA A 67 -9.46 -2.83 -1.99
CA ALA A 67 -10.66 -2.61 -1.18
C ALA A 67 -11.93 -2.38 -2.02
N LEU A 68 -12.26 -3.32 -2.91
CA LEU A 68 -13.49 -3.21 -3.71
C LEU A 68 -14.71 -3.04 -2.80
N PRO A 69 -15.58 -2.03 -3.03
CA PRO A 69 -16.71 -1.70 -2.16
C PRO A 69 -17.89 -2.66 -2.37
N CYS A 70 -17.63 -3.95 -2.33
CA CYS A 70 -18.52 -5.00 -2.81
C CYS A 70 -18.60 -6.15 -1.83
N LYS A 71 -19.83 -6.57 -1.53
CA LYS A 71 -20.09 -7.73 -0.65
C LYS A 71 -20.47 -8.99 -1.43
N SER A 72 -20.62 -8.87 -2.73
CA SER A 72 -21.03 -9.92 -3.66
C SER A 72 -20.29 -9.74 -4.98
N THR A 73 -20.42 -10.72 -5.88
CA THR A 73 -19.87 -10.71 -7.25
C THR A 73 -20.45 -9.63 -8.16
N THR A 74 -21.31 -8.76 -7.63
CA THR A 74 -21.82 -7.56 -8.32
C THR A 74 -21.97 -6.45 -7.29
N CYS A 75 -21.80 -5.21 -7.75
CA CYS A 75 -21.81 -4.03 -6.90
C CYS A 75 -22.93 -3.10 -7.37
N GLY A 76 -24.07 -3.12 -6.67
CA GLY A 76 -25.22 -2.29 -7.02
C GLY A 76 -26.04 -2.75 -8.22
N GLY A 77 -25.85 -3.98 -8.71
CA GLY A 77 -26.67 -4.58 -9.77
C GLY A 77 -26.17 -4.38 -11.20
N SER A 78 -25.04 -3.68 -11.38
CA SER A 78 -24.46 -3.35 -12.68
C SER A 78 -23.03 -3.89 -12.80
N GLY A 79 -22.89 -5.16 -13.20
CA GLY A 79 -21.58 -5.76 -13.46
C GLY A 79 -20.62 -5.84 -12.27
N LEU A 80 -19.39 -6.26 -12.57
CA LEU A 80 -18.24 -6.14 -11.68
C LEU A 80 -17.67 -4.72 -11.84
N PRO A 81 -17.38 -3.99 -10.75
CA PRO A 81 -16.69 -2.72 -10.86
C PRO A 81 -15.26 -2.96 -11.32
N SER A 82 -14.69 -1.95 -11.97
CA SER A 82 -13.28 -1.95 -12.33
C SER A 82 -12.41 -2.21 -11.09
N GLN A 83 -11.39 -3.03 -11.27
CA GLN A 83 -10.46 -3.44 -10.21
C GLN A 83 -9.27 -2.48 -10.08
N ASP A 84 -9.16 -1.51 -10.97
CA ASP A 84 -8.19 -0.43 -10.87
C ASP A 84 -8.54 0.48 -9.69
N MET A 85 -7.86 0.28 -8.56
CA MET A 85 -8.08 1.03 -7.33
C MET A 85 -7.42 2.42 -7.33
N GLU A 86 -6.63 2.75 -8.35
CA GLU A 86 -5.93 4.04 -8.47
C GLU A 86 -6.84 5.11 -9.08
N GLN A 87 -7.86 4.70 -9.85
CA GLN A 87 -8.82 5.61 -10.48
C GLN A 87 -9.53 6.56 -9.49
N ALA A 88 -9.85 7.77 -9.97
CA ALA A 88 -10.54 8.81 -9.21
C ALA A 88 -11.89 8.37 -8.60
N GLY A 89 -12.58 7.39 -9.21
CA GLY A 89 -13.82 6.81 -8.68
C GLY A 89 -13.67 6.20 -7.28
N TYR A 90 -12.46 5.81 -6.90
CA TYR A 90 -12.13 5.29 -5.56
C TYR A 90 -11.53 6.33 -4.61
N ALA A 91 -11.48 7.60 -4.97
CA ALA A 91 -10.90 8.67 -4.13
C ALA A 91 -11.53 8.79 -2.74
N ALA A 92 -12.81 8.45 -2.58
CA ALA A 92 -13.47 8.41 -1.27
C ALA A 92 -12.90 7.33 -0.33
N GLN A 93 -12.14 6.37 -0.85
CA GLN A 93 -11.48 5.33 -0.06
C GLN A 93 -10.04 5.73 0.28
N TRP A 94 -9.22 5.99 -0.74
CA TRP A 94 -7.79 6.25 -0.56
C TRP A 94 -7.47 7.72 -0.22
N GLY A 95 -8.33 8.66 -0.61
CA GLY A 95 -8.10 10.09 -0.51
C GLY A 95 -8.36 10.69 0.89
N LYS A 96 -7.74 11.85 1.14
CA LYS A 96 -7.78 12.54 2.44
C LYS A 96 -9.17 12.93 2.93
N GLU A 97 -10.09 13.21 2.01
CA GLU A 97 -11.46 13.66 2.32
C GLU A 97 -12.42 12.50 2.64
N GLY A 98 -11.96 11.25 2.42
CA GLY A 98 -12.75 10.05 2.59
C GLY A 98 -12.26 9.19 3.75
N ARG A 99 -12.21 7.87 3.51
CA ARG A 99 -11.69 6.89 4.49
C ARG A 99 -10.19 7.06 4.76
N ASN A 100 -9.48 7.70 3.83
CA ASN A 100 -8.08 8.09 3.93
C ASN A 100 -7.14 6.89 4.16
N ASP A 101 -7.40 5.81 3.43
CA ASP A 101 -6.71 4.53 3.61
C ASP A 101 -5.18 4.65 3.47
N LEU A 102 -4.69 5.48 2.56
CA LEU A 102 -3.25 5.65 2.37
C LEU A 102 -2.59 6.24 3.62
N ALA A 103 -3.23 7.20 4.29
CA ALA A 103 -2.69 7.73 5.54
C ALA A 103 -2.74 6.69 6.67
N VAL A 104 -3.78 5.86 6.71
CA VAL A 104 -3.88 4.75 7.66
C VAL A 104 -2.73 3.78 7.42
N MET A 105 -2.49 3.32 6.19
CA MET A 105 -1.36 2.46 5.84
C MET A 105 -0.02 3.07 6.27
N LYS A 106 0.17 4.37 6.01
CA LYS A 106 1.38 5.08 6.44
C LYS A 106 1.54 5.08 7.96
N SER A 107 0.46 5.33 8.71
CA SER A 107 0.48 5.34 10.17
C SER A 107 0.75 3.96 10.79
N LEU A 108 0.41 2.89 10.07
CA LEU A 108 0.79 1.51 10.41
C LEU A 108 2.26 1.19 10.10
N GLY A 109 3.02 2.13 9.54
CA GLY A 109 4.44 1.99 9.27
C GLY A 109 4.77 1.52 7.84
N ALA A 110 3.78 1.51 6.93
CA ALA A 110 4.05 1.16 5.54
C ALA A 110 4.96 2.20 4.85
N ASN A 111 5.83 1.71 3.97
CA ASN A 111 6.61 2.54 3.05
C ASN A 111 6.26 2.27 1.57
N ALA A 112 5.35 1.32 1.32
CA ALA A 112 4.84 1.03 0.00
C ALA A 112 3.39 0.54 0.05
N VAL A 113 2.68 0.73 -1.05
CA VAL A 113 1.38 0.14 -1.34
C VAL A 113 1.49 -0.65 -2.64
N ARG A 114 1.02 -1.90 -2.63
CA ARG A 114 0.94 -2.74 -3.83
C ARG A 114 -0.51 -2.85 -4.26
N LEU A 115 -0.77 -2.52 -5.52
CA LEU A 115 -2.10 -2.59 -6.10
C LEU A 115 -2.27 -3.87 -6.92
N TYR A 116 -3.51 -4.17 -7.26
CA TYR A 116 -3.87 -5.23 -8.19
C TYR A 116 -4.62 -4.60 -9.36
N HIS A 117 -4.45 -5.15 -10.55
CA HIS A 117 -5.24 -4.79 -11.73
C HIS A 117 -5.23 -3.29 -12.10
N SER A 118 -4.18 -2.56 -11.73
CA SER A 118 -4.01 -1.13 -12.07
C SER A 118 -3.50 -0.90 -13.48
N LEU A 119 -2.80 -1.89 -14.06
CA LEU A 119 -2.23 -1.82 -15.40
C LEU A 119 -2.79 -2.95 -16.28
N GLY A 120 -2.83 -2.76 -17.59
CA GLY A 120 -3.39 -3.74 -18.52
C GLY A 120 -4.84 -3.43 -18.88
N LEU A 121 -5.71 -4.41 -18.68
CA LEU A 121 -7.14 -4.26 -18.95
C LEU A 121 -7.75 -3.14 -18.09
N GLU A 122 -8.56 -2.29 -18.72
CA GLU A 122 -9.32 -1.21 -18.05
C GLU A 122 -8.44 -0.18 -17.31
N ALA A 123 -7.18 -0.01 -17.74
CA ALA A 123 -6.21 0.93 -17.17
C ALA A 123 -6.22 2.33 -17.84
N ASP A 124 -7.31 2.70 -18.50
CA ASP A 124 -7.48 3.99 -19.19
C ASP A 124 -7.93 5.14 -18.26
N SER A 125 -7.74 4.96 -16.96
CA SER A 125 -8.20 5.89 -15.93
C SER A 125 -7.07 6.81 -15.45
N ASP A 126 -7.44 8.00 -14.94
CA ASP A 126 -6.49 8.94 -14.34
C ASP A 126 -6.02 8.43 -12.97
N HIS A 127 -4.71 8.11 -12.87
CA HIS A 127 -4.05 7.65 -11.66
C HIS A 127 -3.36 8.78 -10.88
N GLY A 128 -3.25 9.97 -11.47
CA GLY A 128 -2.47 11.09 -10.93
C GLY A 128 -2.87 11.46 -9.51
N GLY A 129 -4.18 11.51 -9.22
CA GLY A 129 -4.68 11.81 -7.89
C GLY A 129 -4.26 10.80 -6.81
N PHE A 130 -4.17 9.51 -7.15
CA PHE A 130 -3.69 8.47 -6.25
C PHE A 130 -2.18 8.60 -6.04
N LEU A 131 -1.42 8.78 -7.12
CA LEU A 131 0.04 8.92 -7.09
C LEU A 131 0.48 10.16 -6.31
N ASP A 132 -0.17 11.31 -6.51
CA ASP A 132 0.08 12.54 -5.76
C ASP A 132 -0.13 12.33 -4.26
N ARG A 133 -1.21 11.64 -3.88
CA ARG A 133 -1.51 11.35 -2.48
C ARG A 133 -0.49 10.38 -1.86
N ALA A 134 -0.08 9.36 -2.61
CA ALA A 134 0.94 8.42 -2.18
C ALA A 134 2.30 9.13 -1.98
N GLN A 135 2.66 10.02 -2.90
CA GLN A 135 3.86 10.86 -2.81
C GLN A 135 3.82 11.79 -1.60
N GLU A 136 2.69 12.48 -1.35
CA GLU A 136 2.50 13.34 -0.18
C GLU A 136 2.78 12.59 1.14
N LEU A 137 2.40 11.32 1.21
CA LEU A 137 2.57 10.46 2.38
C LEU A 137 3.91 9.71 2.42
N GLY A 138 4.72 9.82 1.35
CA GLY A 138 5.93 9.03 1.19
C GLY A 138 5.65 7.53 1.20
N LEU A 139 4.71 7.09 0.38
CA LEU A 139 4.38 5.69 0.10
C LEU A 139 4.75 5.36 -1.35
N ASN A 140 5.69 4.45 -1.53
CA ASN A 140 6.02 3.94 -2.86
C ASN A 140 4.84 3.16 -3.44
N VAL A 141 4.54 3.34 -4.71
CA VAL A 141 3.45 2.64 -5.40
C VAL A 141 4.04 1.50 -6.22
N ILE A 142 3.48 0.30 -6.06
CA ILE A 142 3.83 -0.90 -6.82
C ILE A 142 2.56 -1.32 -7.56
N PRO A 143 2.34 -0.85 -8.79
CA PRO A 143 1.15 -1.21 -9.54
C PRO A 143 1.19 -2.70 -9.92
N GLY A 144 0.01 -3.29 -10.07
CA GLY A 144 -0.14 -4.69 -10.49
C GLY A 144 -0.81 -4.77 -11.85
N PHE A 145 -0.35 -5.69 -12.69
CA PHE A 145 -1.02 -5.98 -13.96
C PHE A 145 -2.29 -6.81 -13.77
N HIS A 146 -3.27 -6.57 -14.62
CA HIS A 146 -4.40 -7.45 -14.83
C HIS A 146 -3.94 -8.68 -15.64
N THR A 147 -3.65 -9.77 -14.94
CA THR A 147 -3.00 -10.95 -15.55
C THR A 147 -3.84 -11.67 -16.60
N GLU A 148 -5.16 -11.48 -16.60
CA GLU A 148 -6.06 -12.03 -17.61
C GLU A 148 -5.67 -11.61 -19.03
N LEU A 149 -4.99 -10.48 -19.22
CA LEU A 149 -4.48 -10.07 -20.52
C LEU A 149 -3.55 -11.13 -21.14
N ALA A 150 -2.83 -11.91 -20.32
CA ALA A 150 -1.98 -13.00 -20.82
C ALA A 150 -2.77 -14.14 -21.48
N ASN A 151 -4.08 -14.22 -21.25
CA ASN A 151 -4.95 -15.23 -21.87
C ASN A 151 -5.50 -14.77 -23.23
N ASP A 152 -5.36 -13.48 -23.58
CA ASP A 152 -5.87 -12.97 -24.84
C ASP A 152 -4.97 -13.40 -26.02
N PRO A 153 -5.56 -13.86 -27.15
CA PRO A 153 -4.78 -14.31 -28.29
C PRO A 153 -3.84 -13.22 -28.81
N GLY A 154 -2.53 -13.49 -28.74
CA GLY A 154 -1.48 -12.59 -29.24
C GLY A 154 -0.79 -11.75 -28.16
N GLU A 155 -1.32 -11.68 -26.94
CA GLU A 155 -0.71 -10.90 -25.85
C GLU A 155 0.41 -11.65 -25.11
N CYS A 156 0.42 -12.98 -25.17
CA CYS A 156 1.52 -13.77 -24.60
C CYS A 156 1.85 -15.01 -25.44
N PRO A 157 2.39 -14.81 -26.66
CA PRO A 157 2.75 -15.92 -27.54
C PRO A 157 3.82 -16.79 -26.89
N GLU A 158 3.60 -18.11 -26.87
CA GLU A 158 4.54 -19.09 -26.30
C GLU A 158 4.96 -18.80 -24.84
N TYR A 159 4.06 -18.17 -24.05
CA TYR A 159 4.33 -17.72 -22.67
C TYR A 159 5.37 -16.60 -22.55
N ASP A 160 5.75 -15.95 -23.66
CA ASP A 160 6.52 -14.71 -23.65
C ASP A 160 5.58 -13.50 -23.65
N CYS A 161 5.41 -12.91 -22.46
CA CYS A 161 4.54 -11.74 -22.27
C CYS A 161 5.34 -10.43 -22.14
N PHE A 162 6.65 -10.43 -22.42
CA PHE A 162 7.51 -9.27 -22.10
C PHE A 162 7.04 -8.00 -22.81
N ASP A 163 6.76 -8.08 -24.11
CA ASP A 163 6.35 -6.93 -24.90
C ASP A 163 4.97 -6.40 -24.49
N THR A 164 4.03 -7.29 -24.12
CA THR A 164 2.73 -6.88 -23.59
C THR A 164 2.88 -6.15 -22.26
N TRP A 165 3.58 -6.70 -21.27
CA TRP A 165 3.74 -6.01 -19.99
C TRP A 165 4.54 -4.72 -20.11
N LYS A 166 5.52 -4.67 -21.02
CA LYS A 166 6.25 -3.45 -21.32
C LYS A 166 5.33 -2.38 -21.92
N ARG A 167 4.47 -2.74 -22.88
CA ARG A 167 3.48 -1.82 -23.47
C ARG A 167 2.53 -1.29 -22.39
N GLU A 168 1.94 -2.17 -21.60
CA GLU A 168 0.98 -1.81 -20.55
C GLU A 168 1.61 -0.96 -19.44
N THR A 169 2.90 -1.19 -19.12
CA THR A 169 3.64 -0.32 -18.18
C THR A 169 3.75 1.09 -18.72
N LEU A 170 4.08 1.23 -20.01
CA LEU A 170 4.26 2.55 -20.61
C LEU A 170 2.94 3.27 -20.78
N GLU A 171 1.85 2.55 -21.04
CA GLU A 171 0.51 3.09 -21.24
C GLU A 171 -0.14 3.52 -19.92
N GLY A 172 -0.13 2.68 -18.90
CA GLY A 172 -0.84 2.97 -17.64
C GLY A 172 -0.28 4.12 -16.80
N PHE A 173 0.87 4.70 -17.17
CA PHE A 173 1.38 5.94 -16.56
C PHE A 173 1.26 7.18 -17.46
N THR A 174 0.53 7.08 -18.57
CA THR A 174 0.28 8.22 -19.47
C THR A 174 -1.02 8.97 -19.18
N HIS A 175 -1.84 8.43 -18.27
CA HIS A 175 -3.14 8.95 -17.86
C HIS A 175 -3.10 9.44 -16.40
#